data_AF-A0A1M6PH98-F1
#
_entry.id   AF-A0A1M6PH98-F1
#
_cell.length_a   1.000
_cell.length_b   1.000
_cell.length_c   1.000
_cell.angle_alpha   90.00
_cell.angle_beta   90.00
_cell.angle_gamma   90.00
#
_symmetry.space_group_name_H-M   'P 1'
#
loop_
_entity.id
_entity.type
_entity.pdbx_description
1 polymer ?
#
loop_
_entity_poly.entity_id
_entity_poly.type
_entity_poly.pdbx_seq_one_letter_code
_entity_poly.pdbx_strand_id
1 'polypeptide(L)'
;MNNHTDQLRHEDLLQLFTTEYEKYASRMDPEAMDGLWDIAPMVFSKWYYTALTGETILTPANIIHCDEEDPKVEKAYILHVDKKAAGMEKYSFHPVSYTLENHPILRDMQTILDACLPDCTVDENGFFLPEDRAELLQKITLPDGFYLEYLTRLCQQMGFFQKVPAIHIHKVTKSPKADAFFGKEPKEALDTLLWEGCALAAERLQYTMDLEPGMVSSSFFYQYLENHIDIDQVFVDFYKRVDIDLESIWKTPPNELTEEEQSIVSSFLFAGIMMDKWVFTPLGHFFHVVRPISFTAFRFYQNINNLAALFLMHHNPGAELFTPPSYCSLTAIGMELTAKEKLSVNKQKMPKNISFERIMEAITPELELRYYEEMLRFELVTDVVSLRATLQKDENLWKEAELSTENLLHDFCCDIFAAFAMEDTREYVLSIPDDNGFPMEYAPAASKRAINKTDGLTLGDLPLHIGDVWTLTPPSGKAGALTIEVLEKKASNPYLMYPRICRQSEKITEMEQIDEIY
;
A
#
# COMPACT_ATOMS: atom_id res chain seq x y z
N MET A 1 -22.76 -29.80 -12.62
CA MET A 1 -23.96 -28.94 -12.50
C MET A 1 -23.81 -27.86 -11.41
N ASN A 2 -22.67 -27.80 -10.68
CA ASN A 2 -22.41 -26.81 -9.61
C ASN A 2 -21.73 -25.51 -10.08
N ASN A 3 -20.89 -25.55 -11.12
CA ASN A 3 -20.05 -24.40 -11.51
C ASN A 3 -20.78 -23.08 -11.75
N HIS A 4 -22.00 -23.10 -12.31
CA HIS A 4 -22.75 -21.86 -12.56
C HIS A 4 -23.29 -21.24 -11.27
N THR A 5 -23.72 -22.06 -10.31
CA THR A 5 -24.19 -21.60 -8.99
C THR A 5 -23.02 -21.06 -8.16
N ASP A 6 -21.85 -21.70 -8.26
CA ASP A 6 -20.63 -21.24 -7.57
C ASP A 6 -20.11 -19.94 -8.17
N GLN A 7 -20.20 -19.75 -9.49
CA GLN A 7 -19.84 -18.49 -10.15
C GLN A 7 -20.72 -17.33 -9.68
N LEU A 8 -22.04 -17.49 -9.66
CA LEU A 8 -22.97 -16.47 -9.16
C LEU A 8 -22.67 -16.10 -7.69
N ARG A 9 -22.37 -17.12 -6.87
CA ARG A 9 -21.97 -16.93 -5.47
C ARG A 9 -20.66 -16.15 -5.33
N HIS A 10 -19.67 -16.43 -6.17
CA HIS A 10 -18.41 -15.67 -6.17
C HIS A 10 -18.64 -14.22 -6.61
N GLU A 11 -19.48 -13.98 -7.60
CA GLU A 11 -19.83 -12.63 -8.04
C GLU A 11 -20.43 -11.80 -6.90
N ASP A 12 -21.40 -12.34 -6.15
CA ASP A 12 -21.99 -11.68 -4.99
C ASP A 12 -20.94 -11.34 -3.92
N LEU A 13 -20.00 -12.27 -3.67
CA LEU A 13 -18.90 -12.05 -2.72
C LEU A 13 -17.95 -10.94 -3.19
N LEU A 14 -17.57 -10.96 -4.47
CA LEU A 14 -16.66 -9.99 -5.07
C LEU A 14 -17.29 -8.60 -5.20
N GLN A 15 -18.62 -8.52 -5.32
CA GLN A 15 -19.37 -7.27 -5.33
C GLN A 15 -19.24 -6.48 -4.01
N LEU A 16 -18.95 -7.16 -2.88
CA LEU A 16 -18.65 -6.48 -1.62
C LEU A 16 -17.46 -5.53 -1.75
N PHE A 17 -16.44 -5.91 -2.53
CA PHE A 17 -15.29 -5.03 -2.80
C PHE A 17 -15.69 -3.84 -3.66
N THR A 18 -16.27 -4.07 -4.83
CA THR A 18 -16.53 -2.98 -5.79
C THR A 18 -17.55 -1.98 -5.25
N THR A 19 -18.53 -2.44 -4.46
CA THR A 19 -19.53 -1.57 -3.83
C THR A 19 -18.86 -0.60 -2.86
N GLU A 20 -18.04 -1.10 -1.94
CA GLU A 20 -17.36 -0.24 -0.95
C GLU A 20 -16.25 0.59 -1.60
N TYR A 21 -15.49 0.01 -2.53
CA TYR A 21 -14.42 0.72 -3.22
C TYR A 21 -14.96 1.90 -4.04
N GLU A 22 -15.96 1.69 -4.90
CA GLU A 22 -16.54 2.78 -5.72
C GLU A 22 -17.22 3.85 -4.85
N LYS A 23 -17.88 3.43 -3.76
CA LYS A 23 -18.56 4.33 -2.82
C LYS A 23 -17.64 5.40 -2.26
N TYR A 24 -16.41 5.04 -1.87
CA TYR A 24 -15.43 6.01 -1.36
C TYR A 24 -14.59 6.62 -2.48
N ALA A 25 -14.11 5.82 -3.44
CA ALA A 25 -13.23 6.30 -4.51
C ALA A 25 -13.90 7.39 -5.34
N SER A 26 -15.18 7.24 -5.71
CA SER A 26 -15.92 8.24 -6.49
C SER A 26 -16.14 9.60 -5.79
N ARG A 27 -15.74 9.71 -4.52
CA ARG A 27 -15.86 10.93 -3.70
C ARG A 27 -14.51 11.61 -3.42
N MET A 28 -13.42 11.02 -3.91
CA MET A 28 -12.08 11.60 -3.82
C MET A 28 -11.88 12.70 -4.87
N ASP A 29 -10.81 13.47 -4.70
CA ASP A 29 -10.44 14.56 -5.61
C ASP A 29 -10.12 14.01 -7.01
N PRO A 30 -10.55 14.69 -8.10
CA PRO A 30 -10.31 14.24 -9.48
C PRO A 30 -8.85 13.93 -9.79
N GLU A 31 -7.93 14.70 -9.21
CA GLU A 31 -6.47 14.55 -9.37
C GLU A 31 -5.94 13.22 -8.81
N ALA A 32 -6.63 12.60 -7.85
CA ALA A 32 -6.24 11.31 -7.27
C ALA A 32 -6.85 10.09 -8.00
N MET A 33 -7.88 10.30 -8.82
CA MET A 33 -8.70 9.22 -9.37
C MET A 33 -7.92 8.27 -10.28
N ASP A 34 -7.06 8.81 -11.14
CA ASP A 34 -6.27 8.00 -12.07
C ASP A 34 -5.34 7.05 -11.31
N GLY A 35 -4.68 7.55 -10.26
CA GLY A 35 -3.82 6.76 -9.39
C GLY A 35 -4.60 5.66 -8.66
N LEU A 36 -5.75 6.01 -8.07
CA LEU A 36 -6.63 5.03 -7.40
C LEU A 36 -7.03 3.90 -8.36
N TRP A 37 -7.44 4.21 -9.58
CA TRP A 37 -7.82 3.20 -10.57
C TRP A 37 -6.64 2.35 -11.05
N ASP A 38 -5.45 2.92 -11.16
CA ASP A 38 -4.24 2.17 -11.54
C ASP A 38 -3.86 1.11 -10.51
N ILE A 39 -4.00 1.42 -9.21
CA ILE A 39 -3.66 0.48 -8.13
C ILE A 39 -4.83 -0.38 -7.66
N ALA A 40 -6.05 -0.15 -8.16
CA ALA A 40 -7.25 -0.88 -7.73
C ALA A 40 -7.09 -2.41 -7.82
N PRO A 41 -6.42 -3.00 -8.84
CA PRO A 41 -6.12 -4.43 -8.86
C PRO A 41 -5.27 -4.89 -7.68
N MET A 42 -4.27 -4.11 -7.25
CA MET A 42 -3.45 -4.43 -6.08
C MET A 42 -4.21 -4.24 -4.77
N VAL A 43 -5.04 -3.19 -4.66
CA VAL A 43 -5.92 -2.99 -3.50
C VAL A 43 -6.92 -4.14 -3.36
N PHE A 44 -7.49 -4.59 -4.47
CA PHE A 44 -8.34 -5.79 -4.52
C PHE A 44 -7.57 -7.03 -4.07
N SER A 45 -6.36 -7.23 -4.59
CA SER A 45 -5.45 -8.31 -4.18
C SER A 45 -5.21 -8.30 -2.67
N LYS A 46 -4.98 -7.14 -2.04
CA LYS A 46 -4.86 -7.03 -0.57
C LYS A 46 -6.16 -7.43 0.14
N TRP A 47 -7.30 -6.91 -0.31
CA TRP A 47 -8.62 -7.23 0.25
C TRP A 47 -8.98 -8.73 0.10
N TYR A 48 -8.63 -9.35 -1.02
CA TYR A 48 -8.97 -10.73 -1.37
C TYR A 48 -8.40 -11.76 -0.38
N TYR A 49 -7.29 -11.44 0.26
CA TYR A 49 -6.65 -12.25 1.30
C TYR A 49 -6.87 -11.70 2.72
N THR A 50 -7.69 -10.66 2.88
CA THR A 50 -8.05 -10.09 4.18
C THR A 50 -9.32 -10.74 4.72
N ALA A 51 -9.40 -10.92 6.04
CA ALA A 51 -10.57 -11.49 6.69
C ALA A 51 -11.80 -10.59 6.52
N LEU A 52 -12.93 -11.18 6.12
CA LEU A 52 -14.22 -10.50 6.01
C LEU A 52 -14.80 -10.18 7.39
N THR A 53 -14.53 -11.05 8.37
CA THR A 53 -14.82 -10.87 9.79
C THR A 53 -13.50 -10.94 10.55
N GLY A 54 -13.20 -9.93 11.37
CA GLY A 54 -11.93 -9.83 12.08
C GLY A 54 -11.58 -11.08 12.91
N GLU A 55 -10.30 -11.41 13.02
CA GLU A 55 -9.80 -12.58 13.78
C GLU A 55 -10.31 -13.94 13.25
N THR A 56 -10.60 -14.04 11.95
CA THR A 56 -11.04 -15.30 11.31
C THR A 56 -10.25 -15.65 10.06
N ILE A 57 -10.31 -16.92 9.63
CA ILE A 57 -9.77 -17.38 8.34
C ILE A 57 -10.75 -17.19 7.17
N LEU A 58 -11.85 -16.45 7.38
CA LEU A 58 -12.91 -16.24 6.40
C LEU A 58 -12.51 -15.11 5.43
N THR A 59 -11.61 -15.43 4.50
CA THR A 59 -11.18 -14.53 3.42
C THR A 59 -11.84 -14.91 2.11
N PRO A 60 -12.02 -13.97 1.16
CA PRO A 60 -12.49 -14.31 -0.19
C PRO A 60 -11.69 -15.43 -0.84
N ALA A 61 -10.35 -15.35 -0.77
CA ALA A 61 -9.44 -16.37 -1.29
C ALA A 61 -9.72 -17.76 -0.72
N ASN A 62 -9.95 -17.86 0.60
CA ASN A 62 -10.13 -19.14 1.26
C ASN A 62 -11.51 -19.74 0.99
N ILE A 63 -12.55 -18.90 0.87
CA ILE A 63 -13.89 -19.32 0.44
C ILE A 63 -13.82 -19.92 -0.96
N ILE A 64 -13.27 -19.16 -1.92
CA ILE A 64 -13.20 -19.54 -3.33
C ILE A 64 -12.36 -20.81 -3.51
N HIS A 65 -11.25 -20.94 -2.78
CA HIS A 65 -10.45 -22.17 -2.80
C HIS A 65 -11.20 -23.37 -2.24
N CYS A 66 -12.01 -23.21 -1.19
CA CYS A 66 -12.79 -24.32 -0.64
C CYS A 66 -13.87 -24.85 -1.58
N ASP A 67 -14.29 -24.02 -2.54
CA ASP A 67 -15.22 -24.38 -3.60
C ASP A 67 -14.53 -25.02 -4.81
N GLU A 68 -13.19 -25.01 -4.86
CA GLU A 68 -12.43 -25.71 -5.90
C GLU A 68 -12.42 -27.23 -5.64
N GLU A 69 -12.80 -28.00 -6.66
CA GLU A 69 -12.90 -29.45 -6.56
C GLU A 69 -11.54 -30.13 -6.75
N ASP A 70 -10.68 -29.55 -7.59
CA ASP A 70 -9.33 -30.07 -7.84
C ASP A 70 -8.31 -29.46 -6.86
N PRO A 71 -7.78 -30.25 -5.90
CA PRO A 71 -6.82 -29.75 -4.94
C PRO A 71 -5.49 -29.30 -5.56
N LYS A 72 -5.23 -29.60 -6.84
CA LYS A 72 -4.01 -29.16 -7.55
C LYS A 72 -4.15 -27.80 -8.24
N VAL A 73 -5.37 -27.28 -8.31
CA VAL A 73 -5.66 -26.00 -8.95
C VAL A 73 -5.78 -24.94 -7.86
N GLU A 74 -5.01 -23.86 -7.99
CA GLU A 74 -5.27 -22.65 -7.21
C GLU A 74 -6.07 -21.69 -8.08
N LYS A 75 -7.28 -21.35 -7.63
CA LYS A 75 -8.17 -20.43 -8.35
C LYS A 75 -8.15 -19.06 -7.67
N ALA A 76 -8.01 -18.02 -8.48
CA ALA A 76 -8.09 -16.64 -8.04
C ALA A 76 -9.00 -15.83 -8.97
N TYR A 77 -9.44 -14.66 -8.52
CA TYR A 77 -10.03 -13.66 -9.38
C TYR A 77 -9.09 -12.49 -9.49
N ILE A 78 -9.05 -11.87 -10.67
CA ILE A 78 -8.28 -10.66 -10.92
C ILE A 78 -9.24 -9.54 -11.27
N LEU A 79 -9.06 -8.38 -10.64
CA LEU A 79 -9.82 -7.19 -10.95
C LEU A 79 -9.21 -6.47 -12.16
N HIS A 80 -10.05 -6.15 -13.14
CA HIS A 80 -9.73 -5.25 -14.24
C HIS A 80 -10.61 -4.01 -14.14
N VAL A 81 -10.00 -2.85 -14.41
CA VAL A 81 -10.67 -1.55 -14.38
C VAL A 81 -10.68 -0.93 -15.77
N ASP A 82 -11.86 -0.72 -16.34
CA ASP A 82 -12.04 0.11 -17.53
C ASP A 82 -12.28 1.57 -17.11
N LYS A 83 -11.22 2.38 -17.16
CA LYS A 83 -11.27 3.81 -16.82
C LYS A 83 -12.26 4.62 -17.68
N LYS A 84 -12.75 4.09 -18.79
CA LYS A 84 -13.72 4.77 -19.67
C LYS A 84 -15.17 4.51 -19.26
N ALA A 85 -15.42 3.46 -18.48
CA ALA A 85 -16.75 3.10 -18.00
C ALA A 85 -17.10 3.85 -16.70
N ALA A 86 -18.39 3.98 -16.41
CA ALA A 86 -18.90 4.74 -15.26
C ALA A 86 -19.50 3.83 -14.19
N GLY A 87 -19.43 4.27 -12.93
CA GLY A 87 -19.99 3.55 -11.78
C GLY A 87 -19.45 2.13 -11.68
N MET A 88 -20.31 1.16 -11.42
CA MET A 88 -19.91 -0.24 -11.21
C MET A 88 -19.44 -0.95 -12.49
N GLU A 89 -19.84 -0.47 -13.68
CA GLU A 89 -19.52 -1.11 -14.97
C GLU A 89 -18.02 -1.06 -15.29
N LYS A 90 -17.26 -0.20 -14.60
CA LYS A 90 -15.80 -0.14 -14.75
C LYS A 90 -15.08 -1.37 -14.22
N TYR A 91 -15.69 -2.12 -13.32
CA TYR A 91 -15.05 -3.24 -12.66
C TYR A 91 -15.47 -4.56 -13.29
N SER A 92 -14.49 -5.37 -13.67
CA SER A 92 -14.74 -6.74 -14.11
C SER A 92 -13.78 -7.70 -13.42
N PHE A 93 -14.30 -8.87 -13.03
CA PHE A 93 -13.53 -9.91 -12.37
C PHE A 93 -13.28 -11.06 -13.34
N HIS A 94 -12.02 -11.43 -13.50
CA HIS A 94 -11.60 -12.50 -14.40
C HIS A 94 -11.08 -13.67 -13.57
N PRO A 95 -11.71 -14.86 -13.61
CA PRO A 95 -11.20 -16.03 -12.92
C PRO A 95 -9.93 -16.52 -13.60
N VAL A 96 -8.90 -16.80 -12.82
CA VAL A 96 -7.62 -17.34 -13.26
C VAL A 96 -7.31 -18.60 -12.47
N SER A 97 -6.90 -19.65 -13.19
CA SER A 97 -6.47 -20.91 -12.61
C SER A 97 -4.96 -21.03 -12.73
N TYR A 98 -4.32 -21.39 -11.62
CA TYR A 98 -2.90 -21.63 -11.50
C TYR A 98 -2.69 -23.13 -11.37
N THR A 99 -1.85 -23.70 -12.23
CA THR A 99 -1.34 -25.07 -12.11
C THR A 99 0.15 -25.09 -12.44
N LEU A 100 0.83 -26.20 -12.16
CA LEU A 100 2.25 -26.33 -12.50
C LEU A 100 2.50 -26.37 -14.01
N GLU A 101 1.54 -26.89 -14.77
CA GLU A 101 1.63 -27.03 -16.23
C GLU A 101 1.26 -25.73 -16.95
N ASN A 102 0.33 -24.95 -16.39
CA ASN A 102 -0.16 -23.71 -16.99
C ASN A 102 -0.22 -22.60 -15.94
N HIS A 103 0.94 -22.05 -15.62
CA HIS A 103 1.07 -20.99 -14.63
C HIS A 103 1.10 -19.60 -15.30
N PRO A 104 0.22 -18.66 -14.90
CA PRO A 104 0.13 -17.32 -15.49
C PRO A 104 1.47 -16.56 -15.54
N ILE A 105 2.30 -16.66 -14.48
CA ILE A 105 3.60 -15.98 -14.43
C ILE A 105 4.52 -16.31 -15.62
N LEU A 106 4.53 -17.57 -16.08
CA LEU A 106 5.36 -17.98 -17.23
C LEU A 106 4.84 -17.35 -18.52
N ARG A 107 3.52 -17.35 -18.70
CA ARG A 107 2.86 -16.74 -19.86
C ARG A 107 3.09 -15.23 -19.90
N ASP A 108 3.01 -14.57 -18.76
CA ASP A 108 3.13 -13.12 -18.67
C ASP A 108 4.58 -12.68 -18.89
N MET A 109 5.56 -13.42 -18.34
CA MET A 109 6.97 -13.21 -18.66
C MET A 109 7.26 -13.41 -20.16
N GLN A 110 6.70 -14.46 -20.77
CA GLN A 110 6.81 -14.68 -22.22
C GLN A 110 6.22 -13.49 -23.00
N THR A 111 5.06 -12.99 -22.58
CA THR A 111 4.37 -11.83 -23.20
C THR A 111 5.21 -10.57 -23.13
N ILE A 112 5.83 -10.28 -21.98
CA ILE A 112 6.74 -9.15 -21.79
C ILE A 112 7.96 -9.27 -22.71
N LEU A 113 8.57 -10.46 -22.78
CA LEU A 113 9.77 -10.69 -23.59
C LEU A 113 9.47 -10.62 -25.10
N ASP A 114 8.32 -11.13 -25.52
CA ASP A 114 7.91 -11.10 -26.93
C ASP A 114 7.52 -9.68 -27.37
N ALA A 115 7.04 -8.82 -26.45
CA ALA A 115 6.85 -7.40 -26.73
C ALA A 115 8.18 -6.65 -27.00
N CYS A 116 9.32 -7.19 -26.57
CA CYS A 116 10.64 -6.64 -26.85
C CYS A 116 11.21 -7.08 -28.21
N LEU A 117 10.44 -7.74 -29.08
CA LEU A 117 10.87 -8.16 -30.41
C LEU A 117 10.38 -7.19 -31.51
N PRO A 118 11.25 -6.75 -32.45
CA PRO A 118 12.68 -7.05 -32.52
C PRO A 118 13.52 -6.26 -31.50
N ASP A 119 13.03 -5.12 -31.02
CA ASP A 119 13.60 -4.33 -29.93
C ASP A 119 12.52 -3.44 -29.28
N CYS A 120 12.73 -3.03 -28.03
CA CYS A 120 11.90 -2.10 -27.28
C CYS A 120 12.77 -1.03 -26.61
N THR A 121 12.23 0.19 -26.48
CA THR A 121 12.91 1.31 -25.81
C THR A 121 12.58 1.27 -24.32
N VAL A 122 13.60 1.44 -23.49
CA VAL A 122 13.49 1.43 -22.03
C VAL A 122 14.16 2.67 -21.46
N ASP A 123 13.89 2.97 -20.20
CA ASP A 123 14.61 3.99 -19.45
C ASP A 123 16.06 3.56 -19.11
N GLU A 124 16.78 4.40 -18.37
CA GLU A 124 18.17 4.14 -17.96
C GLU A 124 18.32 2.93 -17.02
N ASN A 125 17.26 2.58 -16.29
CA ASN A 125 17.17 1.45 -15.38
C ASN A 125 16.66 0.17 -16.06
N GLY A 126 16.27 0.27 -17.33
CA GLY A 126 15.78 -0.86 -18.11
C GLY A 126 14.30 -1.17 -17.94
N PHE A 127 13.49 -0.22 -17.46
CA PHE A 127 12.03 -0.31 -17.38
C PHE A 127 11.34 0.28 -18.62
N PHE A 128 10.13 -0.22 -18.89
CA PHE A 128 9.32 0.22 -20.02
C PHE A 128 8.87 1.67 -19.88
N LEU A 129 8.88 2.40 -21.00
CA LEU A 129 8.34 3.76 -21.06
C LEU A 129 6.81 3.77 -20.82
N PRO A 130 6.21 4.90 -20.42
CA PRO A 130 4.79 4.96 -20.04
C PRO A 130 3.81 4.41 -21.08
N GLU A 131 4.06 4.63 -22.37
CA GLU A 131 3.22 4.14 -23.46
C GLU A 131 3.26 2.62 -23.59
N ASP A 132 4.47 2.04 -23.56
CA ASP A 132 4.68 0.59 -23.64
C ASP A 132 4.15 -0.11 -22.37
N ARG A 133 4.32 0.54 -21.20
CA ARG A 133 3.75 0.08 -19.92
C ARG A 133 2.22 -0.02 -20.01
N ALA A 134 1.54 1.00 -20.52
CA ALA A 134 0.09 1.00 -20.65
C ALA A 134 -0.43 -0.10 -21.59
N GLU A 135 0.33 -0.45 -22.64
CA GLU A 135 0.00 -1.56 -23.54
C GLU A 135 0.24 -2.93 -22.88
N LEU A 136 1.36 -3.10 -22.18
CA LEU A 136 1.71 -4.35 -21.50
C LEU A 136 0.75 -4.70 -20.38
N LEU A 137 0.31 -3.72 -19.59
CA LEU A 137 -0.67 -3.90 -18.52
C LEU A 137 -2.00 -4.49 -19.02
N GLN A 138 -2.36 -4.28 -20.28
CA GLN A 138 -3.57 -4.86 -20.89
C GLN A 138 -3.39 -6.31 -21.35
N LYS A 139 -2.15 -6.81 -21.41
CA LYS A 139 -1.81 -8.13 -21.96
C LYS A 139 -1.41 -9.16 -20.90
N ILE A 140 -0.93 -8.70 -19.74
CA ILE A 140 -0.56 -9.55 -18.62
C ILE A 140 -1.77 -9.88 -17.74
N THR A 141 -1.65 -10.93 -16.94
CA THR A 141 -2.77 -11.47 -16.14
C THR A 141 -3.24 -10.50 -15.06
N LEU A 142 -2.30 -9.95 -14.28
CA LEU A 142 -2.60 -8.96 -13.26
C LEU A 142 -2.24 -7.56 -13.82
N PRO A 143 -3.22 -6.72 -14.16
CA PRO A 143 -2.99 -5.42 -14.80
C PRO A 143 -2.54 -4.37 -13.78
N ASP A 144 -1.41 -4.63 -13.11
CA ASP A 144 -0.86 -3.81 -12.04
C ASP A 144 0.59 -3.40 -12.32
N GLY A 145 0.90 -2.15 -11.94
CA GLY A 145 2.21 -1.54 -12.14
C GLY A 145 3.35 -2.26 -11.42
N PHE A 146 3.14 -2.66 -10.16
CA PHE A 146 4.14 -3.35 -9.35
C PHE A 146 4.35 -4.79 -9.86
N TYR A 147 3.30 -5.47 -10.31
CA TYR A 147 3.44 -6.80 -10.94
C TYR A 147 4.31 -6.76 -12.19
N LEU A 148 4.06 -5.80 -13.10
CA LEU A 148 4.88 -5.63 -14.29
C LEU A 148 6.33 -5.30 -13.94
N GLU A 149 6.54 -4.42 -12.95
CA GLU A 149 7.88 -4.10 -12.45
C GLU A 149 8.59 -5.35 -11.91
N TYR A 150 7.91 -6.13 -11.08
CA TYR A 150 8.44 -7.37 -10.50
C TYR A 150 8.87 -8.37 -11.58
N LEU A 151 8.02 -8.61 -12.58
CA LEU A 151 8.37 -9.49 -13.71
C LEU A 151 9.53 -8.95 -14.55
N THR A 152 9.59 -7.62 -14.73
CA THR A 152 10.67 -6.97 -15.47
C THR A 152 12.00 -7.17 -14.74
N ARG A 153 12.04 -6.95 -13.42
CA ARG A 153 13.23 -7.19 -12.57
C ARG A 153 13.66 -8.65 -12.61
N LEU A 154 12.73 -9.61 -12.53
CA LEU A 154 13.05 -11.03 -12.70
C LEU A 154 13.67 -11.33 -14.06
N CYS A 155 13.10 -10.80 -15.15
CA CYS A 155 13.66 -10.98 -16.49
C CYS A 155 15.06 -10.38 -16.61
N GLN A 156 15.32 -9.22 -15.98
CA GLN A 156 16.65 -8.61 -15.93
C GLN A 156 17.65 -9.48 -15.17
N GLN A 157 17.30 -9.93 -13.96
CA GLN A 157 18.15 -10.79 -13.11
C GLN A 157 18.53 -12.09 -13.82
N MET A 158 17.58 -12.71 -14.54
CA MET A 158 17.82 -13.94 -15.31
C MET A 158 18.58 -13.69 -16.62
N GLY A 159 18.82 -12.43 -16.99
CA GLY A 159 19.51 -12.05 -18.23
C GLY A 159 18.70 -12.37 -19.49
N PHE A 160 17.37 -12.25 -19.40
CA PHE A 160 16.45 -12.44 -20.52
C PHE A 160 16.37 -11.22 -21.44
N PHE A 161 16.83 -10.06 -20.98
CA PHE A 161 17.02 -8.89 -21.84
C PHE A 161 18.47 -8.78 -22.34
N GLN A 162 18.63 -8.50 -23.62
CA GLN A 162 19.90 -8.17 -24.25
C GLN A 162 19.88 -6.72 -24.72
N LYS A 163 20.88 -5.92 -24.31
CA LYS A 163 21.01 -4.52 -24.75
C LYS A 163 21.31 -4.44 -26.25
N VAL A 164 20.59 -3.57 -26.95
CA VAL A 164 20.77 -3.28 -28.37
C VAL A 164 21.55 -1.97 -28.51
N PRO A 165 22.61 -1.90 -29.35
CA PRO A 165 23.35 -0.65 -29.57
C PRO A 165 22.43 0.44 -30.13
N ALA A 166 22.35 1.57 -29.44
CA ALA A 166 21.61 2.75 -29.87
C ALA A 166 22.30 4.04 -29.37
N ILE A 167 22.01 5.16 -30.01
CA ILE A 167 22.58 6.48 -29.66
C ILE A 167 21.53 7.27 -28.89
N HIS A 168 21.87 7.76 -27.69
CA HIS A 168 21.02 8.56 -26.80
C HIS A 168 19.74 7.90 -26.27
N ILE A 169 19.51 6.62 -26.56
CA ILE A 169 18.36 5.85 -26.07
C ILE A 169 18.82 4.48 -25.59
N HIS A 170 18.12 3.91 -24.61
CA HIS A 170 18.35 2.56 -24.14
C HIS A 170 17.36 1.62 -24.83
N LYS A 171 17.88 0.56 -25.44
CA LYS A 171 17.07 -0.45 -26.13
C LYS A 171 17.41 -1.84 -25.68
N VAL A 172 16.40 -2.69 -25.56
CA VAL A 172 16.54 -4.09 -25.22
C VAL A 172 15.81 -4.97 -26.23
N THR A 173 16.27 -6.20 -26.37
CA THR A 173 15.60 -7.27 -27.11
C THR A 173 15.61 -8.55 -26.29
N LYS A 174 14.81 -9.54 -26.69
CA LYS A 174 14.77 -10.86 -26.05
C LYS A 174 16.08 -11.62 -26.28
N SER A 175 16.69 -12.08 -25.20
CA SER A 175 17.91 -12.88 -25.20
C SER A 175 17.62 -14.34 -25.56
N PRO A 176 18.51 -15.04 -26.29
CA PRO A 176 18.40 -16.48 -26.52
C PRO A 176 18.37 -17.33 -25.24
N LYS A 177 18.83 -16.78 -24.10
CA LYS A 177 18.69 -17.42 -22.79
C LYS A 177 17.22 -17.64 -22.39
N ALA A 178 16.33 -16.74 -22.80
CA ALA A 178 14.90 -16.89 -22.54
C ALA A 178 14.34 -18.11 -23.26
N ASP A 179 14.67 -18.30 -24.54
CA ASP A 179 14.18 -19.45 -25.31
C ASP A 179 14.66 -20.78 -24.72
N ALA A 180 15.90 -20.83 -24.23
CA ALA A 180 16.43 -22.00 -23.53
C ALA A 180 15.69 -22.26 -22.20
N PHE A 181 15.32 -21.21 -21.47
CA PHE A 181 14.56 -21.31 -20.23
C PHE A 181 13.13 -21.81 -20.46
N PHE A 182 12.40 -21.22 -21.42
CA PHE A 182 11.03 -21.65 -21.76
C PHE A 182 10.97 -22.99 -22.48
N GLY A 183 12.12 -23.55 -22.90
CA GLY A 183 12.24 -24.92 -23.39
C GLY A 183 12.30 -26.00 -22.28
N LYS A 184 12.37 -25.61 -21.01
CA LYS A 184 12.33 -26.53 -19.86
C LYS A 184 10.92 -27.07 -19.61
N GLU A 185 10.82 -28.14 -18.82
CA GLU A 185 9.53 -28.58 -18.28
C GLU A 185 8.93 -27.47 -17.39
N PRO A 186 7.61 -27.18 -17.46
CA PRO A 186 6.99 -26.08 -16.73
C PRO A 186 7.29 -26.06 -15.23
N LYS A 187 7.28 -27.23 -14.58
CA LYS A 187 7.62 -27.37 -13.17
C LYS A 187 9.05 -26.95 -12.86
N GLU A 188 10.01 -27.32 -13.70
CA GLU A 188 11.43 -26.94 -13.53
C GLU A 188 11.63 -25.44 -13.77
N ALA A 189 10.91 -24.87 -14.75
CA ALA A 189 10.90 -23.44 -15.01
C ALA A 189 10.35 -22.66 -13.81
N LEU A 190 9.23 -23.11 -13.22
CA LEU A 190 8.62 -22.51 -12.04
C LEU A 190 9.51 -22.60 -10.80
N ASP A 191 10.11 -23.76 -10.54
CA ASP A 191 11.06 -23.94 -9.44
C ASP A 191 12.26 -22.98 -9.56
N THR A 192 12.80 -22.86 -10.77
CA THR A 192 13.86 -21.87 -11.07
C THR A 192 13.37 -20.45 -10.80
N LEU A 193 12.18 -20.06 -11.25
CA LEU A 193 11.64 -18.72 -11.01
C LEU A 193 11.37 -18.43 -9.55
N LEU A 194 10.88 -19.41 -8.81
CA LEU A 194 10.63 -19.27 -7.38
C LEU A 194 11.94 -18.98 -6.63
N TRP A 195 13.02 -19.68 -6.98
CA TRP A 195 14.36 -19.43 -6.44
C TRP A 195 14.86 -18.02 -6.78
N GLU A 196 14.74 -17.61 -8.04
CA GLU A 196 15.13 -16.27 -8.49
C GLU A 196 14.26 -15.17 -7.84
N GLY A 197 12.98 -15.44 -7.57
CA GLY A 197 12.10 -14.58 -6.79
C GLY A 197 12.56 -14.38 -5.36
N CYS A 198 13.00 -15.45 -4.68
CA CYS A 198 13.65 -15.35 -3.37
C CYS A 198 14.98 -14.59 -3.42
N ALA A 199 15.75 -14.73 -4.51
CA ALA A 199 17.00 -13.98 -4.71
C ALA A 199 16.72 -12.48 -4.91
N LEU A 200 15.72 -12.13 -5.72
CA LEU A 200 15.28 -10.76 -5.94
C LEU A 200 14.82 -10.14 -4.61
N ALA A 201 14.04 -10.86 -3.80
CA ALA A 201 13.61 -10.38 -2.50
C ALA A 201 14.80 -10.08 -1.56
N ALA A 202 15.80 -10.96 -1.55
CA ALA A 202 17.02 -10.76 -0.76
C ALA A 202 17.83 -9.54 -1.24
N GLU A 203 18.01 -9.37 -2.56
CA GLU A 203 18.65 -8.20 -3.14
C GLU A 203 17.91 -6.91 -2.76
N ARG A 204 16.59 -6.90 -2.92
CA ARG A 204 15.75 -5.72 -2.65
C ARG A 204 15.75 -5.34 -1.18
N LEU A 205 15.70 -6.30 -0.26
CA LEU A 205 15.82 -6.04 1.18
C LEU A 205 17.21 -5.52 1.54
N GLN A 206 18.28 -6.10 0.97
CA GLN A 206 19.64 -5.59 1.20
C GLN A 206 19.79 -4.15 0.74
N TYR A 207 19.30 -3.82 -0.46
CA TYR A 207 19.38 -2.47 -1.00
C TYR A 207 18.54 -1.48 -0.18
N THR A 208 17.27 -1.81 0.06
CA THR A 208 16.30 -0.87 0.64
C THR A 208 16.54 -0.62 2.13
N MET A 209 17.13 -1.59 2.84
CA MET A 209 17.40 -1.50 4.28
C MET A 209 18.90 -1.31 4.58
N ASP A 210 19.74 -1.06 3.56
CA ASP A 210 21.20 -0.91 3.67
C ASP A 210 21.88 -2.03 4.48
N LEU A 211 21.48 -3.28 4.22
CA LEU A 211 22.02 -4.44 4.94
C LEU A 211 23.36 -4.88 4.34
N GLU A 212 24.26 -5.37 5.18
CA GLU A 212 25.52 -5.93 4.71
C GLU A 212 25.28 -7.08 3.70
N PRO A 213 26.07 -7.16 2.60
CA PRO A 213 25.92 -8.21 1.61
C PRO A 213 26.01 -9.62 2.23
N GLY A 214 24.98 -10.42 1.99
CA GLY A 214 24.89 -11.79 2.50
C GLY A 214 24.15 -11.96 3.83
N MET A 215 23.73 -10.86 4.48
CA MET A 215 22.85 -10.92 5.66
C MET A 215 21.55 -11.66 5.35
N VAL A 216 20.98 -11.44 4.18
CA VAL A 216 19.79 -12.14 3.67
C VAL A 216 20.13 -12.80 2.34
N SER A 217 19.60 -13.99 2.06
CA SER A 217 19.89 -14.73 0.83
C SER A 217 18.63 -15.39 0.27
N SER A 218 18.68 -15.84 -0.99
CA SER A 218 17.59 -16.66 -1.55
C SER A 218 17.31 -17.90 -0.69
N SER A 219 18.36 -18.55 -0.19
CA SER A 219 18.23 -19.73 0.67
C SER A 219 17.50 -19.43 1.98
N PHE A 220 17.62 -18.22 2.53
CA PHE A 220 16.88 -17.81 3.73
C PHE A 220 15.37 -17.87 3.49
N PHE A 221 14.89 -17.22 2.43
CA PHE A 221 13.47 -17.24 2.09
C PHE A 221 12.98 -18.60 1.60
N TYR A 222 13.79 -19.30 0.81
CA TYR A 222 13.44 -20.60 0.29
C TYR A 222 13.29 -21.65 1.41
N GLN A 223 14.14 -21.60 2.45
CA GLN A 223 14.03 -22.48 3.61
C GLN A 223 12.72 -22.30 4.40
N TYR A 224 12.12 -21.11 4.37
CA TYR A 224 10.81 -20.89 4.99
C TYR A 224 9.69 -21.63 4.26
N LEU A 225 9.79 -21.70 2.93
CA LEU A 225 8.88 -22.51 2.13
C LEU A 225 9.10 -24.00 2.38
N GLU A 226 10.34 -24.46 2.50
CA GLU A 226 10.65 -25.89 2.77
C GLU A 226 10.21 -26.37 4.17
N ASN A 227 10.29 -25.49 5.18
CA ASN A 227 10.07 -25.86 6.59
C ASN A 227 8.72 -25.41 7.17
N HIS A 228 7.92 -24.65 6.42
CA HIS A 228 6.61 -24.16 6.83
C HIS A 228 6.65 -23.31 8.11
N ILE A 229 7.63 -22.42 8.18
CA ILE A 229 7.89 -21.57 9.35
C ILE A 229 6.81 -20.50 9.47
N ASP A 230 6.38 -20.21 10.70
CA ASP A 230 5.40 -19.16 11.00
C ASP A 230 5.96 -17.76 10.70
N ILE A 231 5.10 -16.84 10.25
CA ILE A 231 5.53 -15.49 9.83
C ILE A 231 6.27 -14.75 10.95
N ASP A 232 5.75 -14.81 12.18
CA ASP A 232 6.41 -14.19 13.34
C ASP A 232 7.85 -14.68 13.51
N GLN A 233 8.09 -15.97 13.24
CA GLN A 233 9.43 -16.55 13.30
C GLN A 233 10.32 -16.06 12.15
N VAL A 234 9.77 -15.79 10.96
CA VAL A 234 10.51 -15.16 9.85
C VAL A 234 11.03 -13.78 10.28
N PHE A 235 10.19 -12.98 10.94
CA PHE A 235 10.59 -11.68 11.47
C PHE A 235 11.64 -11.80 12.57
N VAL A 236 11.42 -12.70 13.55
CA VAL A 236 12.38 -12.95 14.64
C VAL A 236 13.74 -13.37 14.08
N ASP A 237 13.76 -14.28 13.10
CA ASP A 237 15.00 -14.78 12.49
C ASP A 237 15.69 -13.68 11.66
N PHE A 238 14.93 -12.85 10.94
CA PHE A 238 15.46 -11.71 10.20
C PHE A 238 16.15 -10.71 11.13
N TYR A 239 15.48 -10.30 12.21
CA TYR A 239 16.03 -9.36 13.18
C TYR A 239 17.23 -9.93 13.96
N LYS A 240 17.22 -11.23 14.25
CA LYS A 240 18.39 -11.90 14.84
C LYS A 240 19.63 -11.84 13.95
N ARG A 241 19.48 -11.74 12.62
CA ARG A 241 20.64 -11.61 11.71
C ARG A 241 21.27 -10.23 11.74
N VAL A 242 20.52 -9.20 12.12
CA VAL A 242 21.02 -7.84 12.34
C VAL A 242 21.35 -7.58 13.81
N ASP A 243 21.56 -8.64 14.59
CA ASP A 243 21.90 -8.61 16.03
C ASP A 243 20.85 -7.92 16.93
N ILE A 244 19.57 -8.00 16.53
CA ILE A 244 18.43 -7.46 17.29
C ILE A 244 17.61 -8.61 17.89
N ASP A 245 17.48 -8.63 19.22
CA ASP A 245 16.61 -9.58 19.93
C ASP A 245 15.17 -9.03 20.06
N LEU A 246 14.40 -9.26 19.01
CA LEU A 246 13.01 -8.81 18.92
C LEU A 246 12.10 -9.42 20.01
N GLU A 247 12.39 -10.65 20.46
CA GLU A 247 11.59 -11.33 21.48
C GLU A 247 11.74 -10.68 22.86
N SER A 248 12.91 -10.09 23.13
CA SER A 248 13.14 -9.29 24.34
C SER A 248 12.33 -8.00 24.28
N ILE A 249 12.40 -7.27 23.16
CA ILE A 249 11.70 -5.99 22.96
C ILE A 249 10.19 -6.15 23.12
N TRP A 250 9.59 -7.19 22.52
CA TRP A 250 8.15 -7.44 22.60
C TRP A 250 7.63 -7.74 24.02
N LYS A 251 8.49 -8.15 24.94
CA LYS A 251 8.13 -8.41 26.35
C LYS A 251 8.27 -7.17 27.22
N THR A 252 8.93 -6.12 26.74
CA THR A 252 9.12 -4.87 27.46
C THR A 252 7.90 -3.97 27.29
N PRO A 253 7.30 -3.45 28.38
CA PRO A 253 6.23 -2.47 28.29
C PRO A 253 6.64 -1.23 27.47
N PRO A 254 5.76 -0.63 26.65
CA PRO A 254 6.13 0.49 25.77
C PRO A 254 6.75 1.70 26.49
N ASN A 255 6.36 1.95 27.73
CA ASN A 255 6.88 3.02 28.59
C ASN A 255 8.26 2.73 29.19
N GLU A 256 8.76 1.51 29.06
CA GLU A 256 10.07 1.05 29.56
C GLU A 256 11.08 0.83 28.43
N LEU A 257 10.66 0.94 27.16
CA LEU A 257 11.54 0.88 26.00
C LEU A 257 12.48 2.09 25.97
N THR A 258 13.76 1.83 25.73
CA THR A 258 14.76 2.86 25.41
C THR A 258 14.42 3.55 24.09
N GLU A 259 14.97 4.75 23.84
CA GLU A 259 14.80 5.46 22.56
C GLU A 259 15.27 4.62 21.37
N GLU A 260 16.32 3.82 21.55
CA GLU A 260 16.83 2.89 20.55
C GLU A 260 15.83 1.76 20.27
N GLU A 261 15.27 1.13 21.30
CA GLU A 261 14.24 0.10 21.12
C GLU A 261 12.96 0.66 20.51
N GLN A 262 12.57 1.90 20.84
CA GLN A 262 11.45 2.58 20.20
C GLN A 262 11.70 2.82 18.70
N SER A 263 12.92 3.22 18.33
CA SER A 263 13.34 3.35 16.93
C SER A 263 13.30 2.00 16.20
N ILE A 264 13.76 0.93 16.85
CA ILE A 264 13.70 -0.44 16.31
C ILE A 264 12.23 -0.85 16.08
N VAL A 265 11.33 -0.60 17.03
CA VAL A 265 9.89 -0.87 16.86
C VAL A 265 9.31 -0.09 15.68
N SER A 266 9.73 1.17 15.48
CA SER A 266 9.32 1.95 14.29
C SER A 266 9.85 1.34 12.99
N SER A 267 11.08 0.83 12.98
CA SER A 267 11.67 0.16 11.82
C SER A 267 10.97 -1.17 11.47
N PHE A 268 10.31 -1.80 12.45
CA PHE A 268 9.54 -3.04 12.23
C PHE A 268 8.43 -2.87 11.21
N LEU A 269 7.73 -1.74 11.24
CA LEU A 269 6.69 -1.44 10.26
C LEU A 269 7.28 -1.37 8.85
N PHE A 270 8.40 -0.67 8.69
CA PHE A 270 9.08 -0.55 7.41
C PHE A 270 9.59 -1.91 6.89
N ALA A 271 10.25 -2.69 7.74
CA ALA A 271 10.69 -4.04 7.40
C ALA A 271 9.50 -4.94 7.02
N GLY A 272 8.38 -4.82 7.73
CA GLY A 272 7.13 -5.52 7.43
C GLY A 272 6.57 -5.18 6.06
N ILE A 273 6.52 -3.89 5.71
CA ILE A 273 6.11 -3.41 4.38
C ILE A 273 7.03 -3.99 3.30
N MET A 274 8.35 -3.96 3.50
CA MET A 274 9.31 -4.48 2.51
C MET A 274 9.24 -5.99 2.36
N MET A 275 9.03 -6.73 3.45
CA MET A 275 8.80 -8.17 3.41
C MET A 275 7.50 -8.51 2.69
N ASP A 276 6.42 -7.78 2.94
CA ASP A 276 5.17 -8.02 2.20
C ASP A 276 5.33 -7.74 0.72
N LYS A 277 5.89 -6.59 0.37
CA LYS A 277 6.13 -6.16 -1.00
C LYS A 277 6.99 -7.14 -1.79
N TRP A 278 8.13 -7.56 -1.25
CA TRP A 278 9.12 -8.34 -2.01
C TRP A 278 9.07 -9.85 -1.76
N VAL A 279 8.45 -10.30 -0.68
CA VAL A 279 8.36 -11.72 -0.31
C VAL A 279 6.91 -12.20 -0.38
N PHE A 280 6.02 -11.71 0.49
CA PHE A 280 4.71 -12.35 0.66
C PHE A 280 3.74 -12.07 -0.49
N THR A 281 3.71 -10.86 -1.05
CA THR A 281 2.89 -10.52 -2.21
C THR A 281 3.35 -11.33 -3.45
N PRO A 282 4.65 -11.38 -3.82
CA PRO A 282 5.08 -12.25 -4.90
C PRO A 282 4.77 -13.72 -4.68
N LEU A 283 5.07 -14.26 -3.50
CA LEU A 283 4.82 -15.68 -3.20
C LEU A 283 3.32 -16.00 -3.15
N GLY A 284 2.48 -15.05 -2.74
CA GLY A 284 1.06 -15.23 -2.53
C GLY A 284 0.22 -14.94 -3.77
N HIS A 285 0.38 -13.75 -4.34
CA HIS A 285 -0.46 -13.20 -5.40
C HIS A 285 0.09 -13.44 -6.80
N PHE A 286 1.40 -13.66 -6.95
CA PHE A 286 2.02 -13.85 -8.27
C PHE A 286 2.31 -15.33 -8.53
N PHE A 287 3.01 -15.99 -7.60
CA PHE A 287 3.38 -17.40 -7.67
C PHE A 287 2.31 -18.34 -7.11
N HIS A 288 1.38 -17.85 -6.28
CA HIS A 288 0.37 -18.68 -5.61
C HIS A 288 0.98 -19.91 -4.90
N VAL A 289 2.19 -19.78 -4.35
CA VAL A 289 2.84 -20.85 -3.56
C VAL A 289 2.47 -20.78 -2.09
N VAL A 290 2.05 -19.60 -1.62
CA VAL A 290 1.49 -19.41 -0.29
C VAL A 290 0.11 -18.76 -0.39
N ARG A 291 -0.72 -18.96 0.64
CA ARG A 291 -1.97 -18.22 0.85
C ARG A 291 -1.78 -17.32 2.07
N PRO A 292 -1.53 -16.01 1.89
CA PRO A 292 -1.49 -15.08 3.02
C PRO A 292 -2.89 -14.85 3.60
N ILE A 293 -2.97 -14.53 4.89
CA ILE A 293 -4.18 -14.07 5.56
C ILE A 293 -3.83 -12.90 6.47
N SER A 294 -4.60 -11.82 6.35
CA SER A 294 -4.60 -10.70 7.30
C SER A 294 -5.88 -10.75 8.13
N PHE A 295 -5.75 -10.85 9.46
CA PHE A 295 -6.90 -10.98 10.36
C PHE A 295 -7.63 -9.66 10.63
N THR A 296 -7.00 -8.53 10.38
CA THR A 296 -7.63 -7.21 10.52
C THR A 296 -8.48 -6.93 9.31
N ALA A 297 -9.79 -6.75 9.53
CA ALA A 297 -10.74 -6.50 8.45
C ALA A 297 -10.38 -5.23 7.65
N PHE A 298 -10.58 -5.28 6.33
CA PHE A 298 -10.20 -4.20 5.43
C PHE A 298 -11.03 -2.93 5.69
N ARG A 299 -10.36 -1.79 5.91
CA ARG A 299 -10.99 -0.50 6.21
C ARG A 299 -11.02 0.40 4.97
N PHE A 300 -12.04 0.24 4.12
CA PHE A 300 -12.16 0.98 2.85
C PHE A 300 -12.08 2.50 3.01
N TYR A 301 -12.81 3.07 3.98
CA TYR A 301 -12.80 4.51 4.25
C TYR A 301 -11.39 5.05 4.49
N GLN A 302 -10.63 4.42 5.40
CA GLN A 302 -9.26 4.82 5.73
C GLN A 302 -8.30 4.59 4.55
N ASN A 303 -8.30 3.38 3.98
CA ASN A 303 -7.33 3.00 2.95
C ASN A 303 -7.48 3.88 1.70
N ILE A 304 -8.71 4.14 1.25
CA ILE A 304 -8.96 4.95 0.04
C ILE A 304 -8.60 6.41 0.27
N ASN A 305 -8.93 6.98 1.44
CA ASN A 305 -8.53 8.34 1.79
C ASN A 305 -7.01 8.50 1.90
N ASN A 306 -6.31 7.55 2.54
CA ASN A 306 -4.85 7.55 2.63
C ASN A 306 -4.21 7.48 1.24
N LEU A 307 -4.65 6.54 0.40
CA LEU A 307 -4.17 6.40 -0.97
C LEU A 307 -4.43 7.66 -1.81
N ALA A 308 -5.62 8.25 -1.71
CA ALA A 308 -5.95 9.48 -2.41
C ALA A 308 -5.02 10.63 -1.98
N ALA A 309 -4.77 10.79 -0.68
CA ALA A 309 -3.85 11.79 -0.16
C ALA A 309 -2.43 11.58 -0.69
N LEU A 310 -1.93 10.34 -0.73
CA LEU A 310 -0.61 10.02 -1.29
C LEU A 310 -0.53 10.41 -2.77
N PHE A 311 -1.57 10.13 -3.57
CA PHE A 311 -1.58 10.55 -4.97
C PHE A 311 -1.62 12.07 -5.16
N LEU A 312 -2.37 12.81 -4.34
CA LEU A 312 -2.38 14.28 -4.37
C LEU A 312 -1.02 14.89 -4.03
N MET A 313 -0.26 14.23 -3.17
CA MET A 313 1.11 14.64 -2.82
C MET A 313 2.17 14.08 -3.77
N HIS A 314 1.78 13.28 -4.78
CA HIS A 314 2.69 12.49 -5.62
C HIS A 314 3.66 11.62 -4.81
N HIS A 315 3.20 11.17 -3.64
CA HIS A 315 3.92 10.26 -2.78
C HIS A 315 3.67 8.81 -3.19
N ASN A 316 4.52 7.95 -2.69
CA ASN A 316 4.46 6.54 -3.00
C ASN A 316 3.34 5.81 -2.21
N PRO A 317 2.45 5.03 -2.88
CA PRO A 317 1.37 4.30 -2.22
C PRO A 317 1.79 2.99 -1.53
N GLY A 318 3.05 2.55 -1.67
CA GLY A 318 3.50 1.21 -1.26
C GLY A 318 3.27 0.89 0.22
N ALA A 319 3.40 1.86 1.13
CA ALA A 319 3.14 1.64 2.56
C ALA A 319 1.66 1.33 2.86
N GLU A 320 0.74 1.80 2.03
CA GLU A 320 -0.70 1.50 2.13
C GLU A 320 -1.07 0.23 1.34
N LEU A 321 -0.32 -0.10 0.29
CA LEU A 321 -0.54 -1.29 -0.54
C LEU A 321 -0.01 -2.57 0.11
N PHE A 322 1.11 -2.49 0.81
CA PHE A 322 1.81 -3.64 1.37
C PHE A 322 1.72 -3.62 2.89
N THR A 323 1.23 -4.72 3.45
CA THR A 323 1.11 -4.92 4.90
C THR A 323 1.34 -6.39 5.19
N PRO A 324 2.29 -6.72 6.08
CA PRO A 324 2.67 -8.12 6.31
C PRO A 324 1.45 -8.95 6.76
N PRO A 325 1.27 -10.15 6.19
CA PRO A 325 0.17 -11.02 6.58
C PRO A 325 0.32 -11.48 8.03
N SER A 326 -0.81 -11.75 8.69
CA SER A 326 -0.83 -12.35 10.03
C SER A 326 -0.45 -13.83 9.98
N TYR A 327 -0.83 -14.53 8.90
CA TYR A 327 -0.55 -15.95 8.76
C TYR A 327 -0.39 -16.36 7.27
N CYS A 328 0.42 -17.39 7.00
CA CYS A 328 0.61 -17.96 5.65
C CYS A 328 0.56 -19.49 5.71
N SER A 329 -0.14 -20.13 4.78
CA SER A 329 -0.07 -21.58 4.52
C SER A 329 0.46 -21.83 3.11
N LEU A 330 1.17 -22.93 2.91
CA LEU A 330 1.50 -23.35 1.54
C LEU A 330 0.24 -23.78 0.79
N THR A 331 0.18 -23.43 -0.48
CA THR A 331 -0.80 -23.97 -1.43
C THR A 331 -0.38 -25.36 -1.91
N ALA A 332 -1.23 -26.04 -2.69
CA ALA A 332 -0.82 -27.30 -3.30
C ALA A 332 0.37 -27.14 -4.27
N ILE A 333 0.41 -26.03 -5.01
CA ILE A 333 1.53 -25.67 -5.89
C ILE A 333 2.80 -25.48 -5.06
N GLY A 334 2.72 -24.70 -3.97
CA GLY A 334 3.85 -24.49 -3.08
C GLY A 334 4.37 -25.78 -2.48
N MET A 335 3.47 -26.64 -1.99
CA MET A 335 3.83 -27.97 -1.48
C MET A 335 4.54 -28.81 -2.54
N GLU A 336 4.08 -28.81 -3.79
CA GLU A 336 4.68 -29.63 -4.84
C GLU A 336 6.04 -29.09 -5.35
N LEU A 337 6.26 -27.77 -5.27
CA LEU A 337 7.54 -27.14 -5.60
C LEU A 337 8.57 -27.28 -4.47
N THR A 338 8.16 -27.07 -3.21
CA THR A 338 9.12 -26.91 -2.09
C THR A 338 9.13 -28.08 -1.10
N ALA A 339 8.04 -28.85 -0.97
CA ALA A 339 7.96 -29.87 0.07
C ALA A 339 8.62 -31.17 -0.38
N LYS A 340 9.82 -31.43 0.16
CA LYS A 340 10.53 -32.72 0.14
C LYS A 340 9.83 -33.78 1.01
N GLU A 341 8.55 -34.07 0.76
CA GLU A 341 7.70 -35.05 1.46
C GLU A 341 7.19 -34.68 2.88
N LYS A 342 7.48 -33.48 3.42
CA LYS A 342 6.89 -33.03 4.69
C LYS A 342 5.51 -32.43 4.46
N LEU A 343 4.47 -33.04 5.03
CA LEU A 343 3.12 -32.47 5.04
C LEU A 343 3.05 -31.31 6.05
N SER A 344 2.77 -30.10 5.57
CA SER A 344 2.36 -29.00 6.44
C SER A 344 0.91 -29.19 6.89
N VAL A 345 0.60 -28.77 8.12
CA VAL A 345 -0.79 -28.65 8.55
C VAL A 345 -1.38 -27.44 7.83
N ASN A 346 -2.38 -27.65 6.96
CA ASN A 346 -3.16 -26.54 6.40
C ASN A 346 -3.94 -25.88 7.54
N LYS A 347 -3.39 -24.80 8.11
CA LYS A 347 -4.01 -24.06 9.22
C LYS A 347 -5.19 -23.20 8.76
N GLN A 348 -5.43 -23.11 7.45
CA GLN A 348 -6.53 -22.36 6.82
C GLN A 348 -7.67 -23.26 6.35
N LYS A 349 -7.68 -24.54 6.75
CA LYS A 349 -8.70 -25.49 6.35
C LYS A 349 -10.09 -25.06 6.84
N MET A 350 -10.98 -24.69 5.92
CA MET A 350 -12.39 -24.46 6.25
C MET A 350 -13.22 -25.75 6.12
N PRO A 351 -14.39 -25.81 6.80
CA PRO A 351 -15.40 -26.82 6.53
C PRO A 351 -15.80 -26.84 5.04
N LYS A 352 -15.86 -28.04 4.44
CA LYS A 352 -16.41 -28.20 3.09
C LYS A 352 -17.91 -27.88 3.09
N ASN A 353 -18.42 -27.25 2.03
CA ASN A 353 -19.83 -26.96 1.79
C ASN A 353 -20.46 -25.97 2.79
N ILE A 354 -19.77 -24.87 3.13
CA ILE A 354 -20.42 -23.74 3.80
C ILE A 354 -21.31 -23.05 2.77
N SER A 355 -22.62 -22.95 3.03
CA SER A 355 -23.53 -22.24 2.13
C SER A 355 -23.23 -20.73 2.12
N PHE A 356 -23.49 -20.08 0.99
CA PHE A 356 -23.35 -18.62 0.88
C PHE A 356 -24.13 -17.88 1.96
N GLU A 357 -25.36 -18.33 2.25
CA GLU A 357 -26.19 -17.77 3.32
C GLU A 357 -25.46 -17.76 4.67
N ARG A 358 -24.75 -18.85 5.02
CA ARG A 358 -23.97 -18.91 6.27
C ARG A 358 -22.73 -18.03 6.25
N ILE A 359 -22.10 -17.85 5.09
CA ILE A 359 -21.00 -16.89 4.92
C ILE A 359 -21.54 -15.47 5.15
N MET A 360 -22.67 -15.13 4.52
CA MET A 360 -23.32 -13.84 4.66
C MET A 360 -23.76 -13.57 6.10
N GLU A 361 -24.36 -14.56 6.78
CA GLU A 361 -24.69 -14.48 8.21
C GLU A 361 -23.45 -14.19 9.07
N ALA A 362 -22.31 -14.82 8.77
CA ALA A 362 -21.07 -14.64 9.53
C ALA A 362 -20.42 -13.26 9.33
N ILE A 363 -20.59 -12.63 8.16
CA ILE A 363 -20.05 -11.29 7.88
C ILE A 363 -21.02 -10.17 8.25
N THR A 364 -22.32 -10.45 8.40
CA THR A 364 -23.36 -9.45 8.68
C THR A 364 -23.02 -8.55 9.87
N PRO A 365 -22.56 -9.05 11.03
CA PRO A 365 -22.22 -8.19 12.16
C PRO A 365 -21.11 -7.17 11.84
N GLU A 366 -20.11 -7.56 11.05
CA GLU A 366 -19.03 -6.65 10.62
C GLU A 366 -19.56 -5.61 9.64
N LEU A 367 -20.47 -5.99 8.73
CA LEU A 367 -21.13 -5.04 7.82
C LEU A 367 -22.02 -4.04 8.58
N GLU A 368 -22.77 -4.50 9.58
CA GLU A 368 -23.58 -3.65 10.46
C GLU A 368 -22.73 -2.68 11.27
N LEU A 369 -21.59 -3.14 11.82
CA LEU A 369 -20.64 -2.28 12.53
C LEU A 369 -20.13 -1.17 11.62
N ARG A 370 -19.71 -1.50 10.39
CA ARG A 370 -19.23 -0.51 9.41
C ARG A 370 -20.32 0.49 9.03
N TYR A 371 -21.56 0.03 8.87
CA TYR A 371 -22.70 0.89 8.59
C TYR A 371 -22.98 1.85 9.76
N TYR A 372 -22.88 1.37 10.99
CA TYR A 372 -23.03 2.22 12.18
C TYR A 372 -21.91 3.27 12.28
N GLU A 373 -20.65 2.88 12.08
CA GLU A 373 -19.52 3.80 12.02
C GLU A 373 -19.71 4.86 10.93
N GLU A 374 -20.28 4.47 9.79
CA GLU A 374 -20.65 5.41 8.72
C GLU A 374 -21.74 6.38 9.18
N MET A 375 -22.85 5.90 9.73
CA MET A 375 -23.92 6.77 10.23
C MET A 375 -23.39 7.84 11.19
N LEU A 376 -22.50 7.46 12.12
CA LEU A 376 -21.86 8.41 13.03
C LEU A 376 -21.09 9.51 12.29
N ARG A 377 -20.34 9.18 11.23
CA ARG A 377 -19.64 10.17 10.40
C ARG A 377 -20.60 11.13 9.70
N PHE A 378 -21.75 10.64 9.25
CA PHE A 378 -22.79 11.47 8.61
C PHE A 378 -23.54 12.38 9.59
N GLU A 379 -23.61 12.02 10.87
CA GLU A 379 -24.21 12.87 11.91
C GLU A 379 -23.26 13.99 12.35
N LEU A 380 -21.94 13.76 12.30
CA LEU A 380 -20.88 14.68 12.74
C LEU A 380 -20.41 15.64 11.63
N VAL A 381 -21.33 16.28 10.92
CA VAL A 381 -20.95 17.30 9.93
C VAL A 381 -20.48 18.56 10.66
N THR A 382 -19.17 18.83 10.58
CA THR A 382 -18.53 20.04 11.11
C THR A 382 -18.21 21.01 9.98
N ASP A 383 -17.85 22.24 10.33
CA ASP A 383 -17.22 23.14 9.37
C ASP A 383 -15.77 22.69 9.12
N VAL A 384 -15.33 22.83 7.88
CA VAL A 384 -13.95 22.59 7.43
C VAL A 384 -13.41 23.88 6.83
N VAL A 385 -12.15 24.17 7.11
CA VAL A 385 -11.42 25.29 6.54
C VAL A 385 -10.27 24.77 5.67
N SER A 386 -10.13 25.34 4.48
CA SER A 386 -8.99 25.16 3.59
C SER A 386 -7.95 26.24 3.86
N LEU A 387 -6.72 25.85 4.11
CA LEU A 387 -5.61 26.73 4.46
C LEU A 387 -4.43 26.48 3.52
N ARG A 388 -3.69 27.53 3.18
CA ARG A 388 -2.38 27.43 2.53
C ARG A 388 -1.28 27.84 3.50
N ALA A 389 -0.39 26.92 3.83
CA ALA A 389 0.83 27.22 4.57
C ALA A 389 1.99 27.41 3.58
N THR A 390 2.73 28.52 3.70
CA THR A 390 3.87 28.88 2.83
C THR A 390 5.09 29.22 3.67
N LEU A 391 6.26 28.68 3.33
CA LEU A 391 7.50 29.02 4.00
C LEU A 391 7.94 30.45 3.65
N GLN A 392 8.06 31.34 4.65
CA GLN A 392 8.37 32.75 4.39
C GLN A 392 9.73 32.97 3.71
N LYS A 393 10.68 32.05 3.92
CA LYS A 393 12.00 32.13 3.31
C LYS A 393 11.98 31.75 1.82
N ASP A 394 10.98 31.01 1.38
CA ASP A 394 10.84 30.55 0.00
C ASP A 394 9.36 30.35 -0.36
N GLU A 395 8.80 31.32 -1.08
CA GLU A 395 7.39 31.33 -1.50
C GLU A 395 7.02 30.15 -2.40
N ASN A 396 8.00 29.43 -2.96
CA ASN A 396 7.75 28.22 -3.75
C ASN A 396 7.60 26.96 -2.90
N LEU A 397 7.69 27.04 -1.57
CA LEU A 397 7.45 25.93 -0.65
C LEU A 397 6.13 26.16 0.08
N TRP A 398 5.06 25.54 -0.43
CA TRP A 398 3.74 25.66 0.16
C TRP A 398 2.95 24.35 0.10
N LYS A 399 2.06 24.16 1.07
CA LYS A 399 1.07 23.06 1.13
C LYS A 399 -0.32 23.63 1.40
N GLU A 400 -1.33 23.07 0.75
CA GLU A 400 -2.73 23.33 1.01
C GLU A 400 -3.34 22.16 1.78
N ALA A 401 -4.01 22.46 2.88
CA ALA A 401 -4.63 21.47 3.73
C ALA A 401 -6.06 21.85 4.11
N GLU A 402 -6.89 20.84 4.35
CA GLU A 402 -8.24 20.98 4.88
C GLU A 402 -8.31 20.41 6.30
N LEU A 403 -8.88 21.17 7.21
CA LEU A 403 -9.01 20.79 8.63
C LEU A 403 -10.39 21.12 9.17
N SER A 404 -10.87 20.29 10.11
CA SER A 404 -12.09 20.59 10.86
C SER A 404 -11.90 21.83 11.73
N THR A 405 -12.93 22.67 11.88
CA THR A 405 -12.92 23.78 12.84
C THR A 405 -12.80 23.31 14.28
N GLU A 406 -13.19 22.06 14.56
CA GLU A 406 -13.07 21.44 15.89
C GLU A 406 -11.64 20.95 16.20
N ASN A 407 -10.71 21.03 15.23
CA ASN A 407 -9.33 20.62 15.45
C ASN A 407 -8.70 21.49 16.55
N LEU A 408 -8.04 20.86 17.52
CA LEU A 408 -7.37 21.60 18.58
C LEU A 408 -6.29 22.50 17.97
N LEU A 409 -6.22 23.74 18.46
CA LEU A 409 -5.33 24.74 17.91
C LEU A 409 -3.86 24.38 18.10
N HIS A 410 -3.56 23.65 19.18
CA HIS A 410 -2.23 23.12 19.42
C HIS A 410 -1.83 22.08 18.36
N ASP A 411 -2.68 21.08 18.15
CA ASP A 411 -2.44 19.99 17.21
C ASP A 411 -2.30 20.56 15.79
N PHE A 412 -3.16 21.50 15.40
CA PHE A 412 -3.03 22.23 14.15
C PHE A 412 -1.63 22.84 13.94
N CYS A 413 -1.10 23.56 14.93
CA CYS A 413 0.21 24.20 14.80
C CYS A 413 1.33 23.15 14.65
N CYS A 414 1.25 22.08 15.45
CA CYS A 414 2.22 20.98 15.41
C CYS A 414 2.17 20.22 14.07
N ASP A 415 0.97 19.92 13.57
CA ASP A 415 0.73 19.19 12.33
C ASP A 415 1.22 19.99 11.11
N ILE A 416 1.00 21.30 11.08
CA ILE A 416 1.53 22.18 10.02
C ILE A 416 3.06 22.18 10.03
N PHE A 417 3.71 22.21 11.19
CA PHE A 417 5.17 22.08 11.23
C PHE A 417 5.66 20.69 10.79
N ALA A 418 4.98 19.63 11.24
CA ALA A 418 5.30 18.25 10.87
C ALA A 418 5.16 18.04 9.36
N ALA A 419 4.16 18.65 8.72
CA ALA A 419 3.96 18.61 7.27
C ALA A 419 5.13 19.22 6.48
N PHE A 420 5.95 20.08 7.11
CA PHE A 420 7.19 20.64 6.53
C PHE A 420 8.46 19.98 7.08
N ALA A 421 8.33 18.81 7.74
CA ALA A 421 9.42 18.08 8.38
C ALA A 421 10.27 18.93 9.34
N MET A 422 9.64 19.88 10.03
CA MET A 422 10.32 20.73 11.01
C MET A 422 10.43 20.03 12.37
N GLU A 423 11.64 20.04 12.95
CA GLU A 423 11.92 19.51 14.29
C GLU A 423 11.50 20.51 15.40
N ASP A 424 11.36 20.03 16.64
CA ASP A 424 11.05 20.83 17.83
C ASP A 424 9.73 21.65 17.76
N THR A 425 8.64 21.00 17.35
CA THR A 425 7.33 21.63 17.12
C THR A 425 6.54 21.98 18.38
N ARG A 426 7.02 21.60 19.57
CA ARG A 426 6.29 21.75 20.84
C ARG A 426 6.34 23.15 21.44
N GLU A 427 7.18 24.04 20.93
CA GLU A 427 7.23 25.45 21.33
C GLU A 427 7.10 26.36 20.12
N TYR A 428 6.09 27.23 20.08
CA TYR A 428 5.87 28.12 18.93
C TYR A 428 5.13 29.40 19.34
N VAL A 429 5.04 30.33 18.39
CA VAL A 429 4.16 31.49 18.48
C VAL A 429 3.32 31.56 17.21
N LEU A 430 1.99 31.53 17.38
CA LEU A 430 1.02 31.79 16.33
C LEU A 430 0.55 33.24 16.45
N SER A 431 0.72 34.04 15.40
CA SER A 431 0.32 35.45 15.35
C SER A 431 -0.83 35.64 14.37
N ILE A 432 -1.94 36.16 14.88
CA ILE A 432 -3.18 36.35 14.13
C ILE A 432 -3.60 37.81 14.27
N PRO A 433 -3.81 38.56 13.18
CA PRO A 433 -4.30 39.93 13.27
C PRO A 433 -5.74 39.96 13.83
N ASP A 434 -6.01 40.88 14.75
CA ASP A 434 -7.37 41.21 15.18
C ASP A 434 -8.13 42.00 14.11
N ASP A 435 -9.41 42.33 14.37
CA ASP A 435 -10.25 43.11 13.45
C ASP A 435 -9.67 44.50 13.08
N ASN A 436 -8.71 45.01 13.86
CA ASN A 436 -8.02 46.28 13.61
C ASN A 436 -6.64 46.10 12.97
N GLY A 437 -6.24 44.85 12.68
CA GLY A 437 -4.94 44.49 12.11
C GLY A 437 -3.79 44.42 13.13
N PHE A 438 -4.07 44.45 14.44
CA PHE A 438 -3.04 44.27 15.47
C PHE A 438 -2.76 42.78 15.69
N PRO A 439 -1.49 42.34 15.69
CA PRO A 439 -1.15 40.95 15.89
C PRO A 439 -1.45 40.50 17.33
N MET A 440 -2.34 39.52 17.46
CA MET A 440 -2.55 38.76 18.67
C MET A 440 -1.70 37.49 18.64
N GLU A 441 -0.87 37.32 19.66
CA GLU A 441 0.04 36.17 19.77
C GLU A 441 -0.53 35.09 20.68
N TYR A 442 -0.42 33.84 20.25
CA TYR A 442 -0.80 32.62 20.96
C TYR A 442 0.41 31.69 21.06
N ALA A 443 0.55 30.96 22.17
CA ALA A 443 1.61 29.99 22.38
C ALA A 443 1.14 28.80 23.24
N PRO A 444 1.85 27.67 23.28
CA PRO A 444 1.53 26.56 24.17
C PRO A 444 1.46 26.97 25.65
N ALA A 445 0.69 26.26 26.48
CA ALA A 445 0.50 26.56 27.91
C ALA A 445 1.81 26.75 28.68
N ALA A 446 2.79 25.89 28.43
CA ALA A 446 4.09 25.93 29.11
C ALA A 446 4.98 27.10 28.65
N SER A 447 4.71 27.69 27.48
CA SER A 447 5.55 28.75 26.91
C SER A 447 5.35 30.08 27.63
N LYS A 448 6.41 30.88 27.74
CA LYS A 448 6.36 32.26 28.26
C LYS A 448 6.26 33.31 27.14
N ARG A 449 6.22 32.87 25.88
CA ARG A 449 6.36 33.74 24.71
C ARG A 449 5.11 34.55 24.39
N ALA A 450 3.92 34.07 24.75
CA ALA A 450 2.66 34.77 24.56
C ALA A 450 1.74 34.67 25.77
N ILE A 451 0.86 35.67 25.92
CA ILE A 451 -0.17 35.71 26.98
C ILE A 451 -1.30 34.75 26.65
N ASN A 452 -1.78 34.75 25.39
CA ASN A 452 -2.85 33.85 24.96
C ASN A 452 -2.30 32.44 24.79
N LYS A 453 -3.10 31.45 25.20
CA LYS A 453 -2.72 30.04 25.16
C LYS A 453 -3.55 29.30 24.12
N THR A 454 -2.93 28.33 23.45
CA THR A 454 -3.62 27.46 22.49
C THR A 454 -4.41 26.34 23.15
N ASP A 455 -4.10 26.02 24.42
CA ASP A 455 -4.74 24.94 25.17
C ASP A 455 -6.25 25.17 25.34
N GLY A 456 -7.04 24.18 24.96
CA GLY A 456 -8.51 24.24 25.02
C GLY A 456 -9.16 25.12 23.95
N LEU A 457 -8.39 25.72 23.05
CA LEU A 457 -8.90 26.39 21.86
C LEU A 457 -8.92 25.43 20.67
N THR A 458 -9.89 25.66 19.80
CA THR A 458 -10.05 25.01 18.50
C THR A 458 -9.75 26.01 17.38
N LEU A 459 -9.58 25.51 16.17
CA LEU A 459 -9.40 26.34 14.98
C LEU A 459 -10.62 27.26 14.74
N GLY A 460 -11.82 26.81 15.12
CA GLY A 460 -13.06 27.57 15.03
C GLY A 460 -13.17 28.76 15.98
N ASP A 461 -12.31 28.84 17.00
CA ASP A 461 -12.25 29.98 17.92
C ASP A 461 -11.46 31.18 17.35
N LEU A 462 -10.85 31.00 16.17
CA LEU A 462 -10.06 32.03 15.47
C LEU A 462 -10.88 32.75 14.39
N PRO A 463 -10.47 33.98 13.99
CA PRO A 463 -11.03 34.62 12.80
C PRO A 463 -10.63 33.82 11.55
N LEU A 464 -11.63 33.22 10.90
CA LEU A 464 -11.49 32.37 9.71
C LEU A 464 -12.11 33.05 8.48
N HIS A 465 -11.85 34.33 8.25
CA HIS A 465 -12.32 35.00 7.04
C HIS A 465 -11.42 34.65 5.87
N ILE A 466 -12.02 34.49 4.69
CA ILE A 466 -11.27 34.22 3.47
C ILE A 466 -10.29 35.38 3.20
N GLY A 467 -9.03 35.05 3.01
CA GLY A 467 -7.92 35.99 2.85
C GLY A 467 -7.25 36.43 4.15
N ASP A 468 -7.71 35.94 5.32
CA ASP A 468 -6.99 36.17 6.57
C ASP A 468 -5.60 35.50 6.50
N VAL A 469 -4.59 36.23 6.97
CA VAL A 469 -3.19 35.79 6.94
C VAL A 469 -2.64 35.74 8.36
N TRP A 470 -2.16 34.57 8.76
CA TRP A 470 -1.54 34.31 10.05
C TRP A 470 -0.05 34.03 9.87
N THR A 471 0.73 34.18 10.95
CA THR A 471 2.15 33.80 10.96
C THR A 471 2.41 32.80 12.08
N LEU A 472 2.90 31.61 11.72
CA LEU A 472 3.32 30.58 12.65
C LEU A 472 4.84 30.54 12.72
N THR A 473 5.41 30.80 13.90
CA THR A 473 6.86 30.93 14.10
C THR A 473 7.40 29.82 15.01
N PRO A 474 8.36 29.00 14.56
CA PRO A 474 8.97 27.94 15.36
C PRO A 474 9.91 28.48 16.46
N PRO A 475 10.47 27.63 17.35
CA PRO A 475 11.43 28.07 18.35
C PRO A 475 12.71 28.63 17.73
N SER A 476 13.14 28.05 16.60
CA SER A 476 14.31 28.47 15.81
C SER A 476 14.19 29.88 15.22
N GLY A 477 13.00 30.49 15.27
CA GLY A 477 12.74 31.88 14.92
C GLY A 477 12.26 32.07 13.48
N LYS A 478 12.38 33.31 12.99
CA LYS A 478 11.76 33.75 11.72
C LYS A 478 12.25 33.02 10.47
N ALA A 479 13.41 32.38 10.52
CA ALA A 479 13.97 31.66 9.37
C ALA A 479 13.12 30.44 8.96
N GLY A 480 12.35 29.87 9.90
CA GLY A 480 11.40 28.79 9.64
C GLY A 480 9.94 29.22 9.78
N ALA A 481 9.64 30.52 9.74
CA ALA A 481 8.27 31.01 9.88
C ALA A 481 7.42 30.62 8.67
N LEU A 482 6.18 30.22 8.95
CA LEU A 482 5.17 29.86 7.96
C LEU A 482 4.11 30.96 7.93
N THR A 483 3.76 31.41 6.73
CA THR A 483 2.57 32.24 6.49
C THR A 483 1.40 31.30 6.22
N ILE A 484 0.28 31.49 6.91
CA ILE A 484 -0.92 30.67 6.75
C ILE A 484 -2.05 31.55 6.24
N GLU A 485 -2.58 31.25 5.06
CA GLU A 485 -3.68 31.97 4.42
C GLU A 485 -4.96 31.14 4.47
N VAL A 486 -6.07 31.75 4.88
CA VAL A 486 -7.40 31.13 4.85
C VAL A 486 -8.00 31.23 3.45
N LEU A 487 -8.20 30.09 2.79
CA LEU A 487 -8.65 30.04 1.40
C LEU A 487 -10.17 29.89 1.27
N GLU A 488 -10.76 28.99 2.05
CA GLU A 488 -12.16 28.60 1.93
C GLU A 488 -12.69 28.10 3.27
N LYS A 489 -14.00 28.28 3.52
CA LYS A 489 -14.74 27.61 4.58
C LYS A 489 -15.96 26.91 3.99
N LYS A 490 -16.12 25.63 4.29
CA LYS A 490 -17.21 24.78 3.76
C LYS A 490 -17.66 23.74 4.78
N ALA A 491 -18.78 23.07 4.51
CA ALA A 491 -19.21 21.92 5.31
C ALA A 491 -18.29 20.72 5.05
N SER A 492 -18.04 19.92 6.08
CA SER A 492 -17.29 18.67 5.94
C SER A 492 -18.01 17.68 5.01
N ASN A 493 -17.21 16.87 4.32
CA ASN A 493 -17.73 15.75 3.54
C ASN A 493 -17.51 14.45 4.33
N PRO A 494 -18.57 13.69 4.69
CA PRO A 494 -18.45 12.49 5.52
C PRO A 494 -17.70 11.33 4.84
N TYR A 495 -17.43 11.44 3.53
CA TYR A 495 -16.59 10.50 2.79
C TYR A 495 -15.09 10.85 2.84
N LEU A 496 -14.75 12.04 3.33
CA LEU A 496 -13.38 12.54 3.42
C LEU A 496 -12.88 12.56 4.86
N MET A 497 -11.64 12.14 5.04
CA MET A 497 -10.96 12.20 6.32
C MET A 497 -10.17 13.51 6.46
N TYR A 498 -10.25 14.12 7.64
CA TYR A 498 -9.57 15.35 8.00
C TYR A 498 -8.70 15.11 9.26
N PRO A 499 -7.54 15.79 9.39
CA PRO A 499 -6.95 16.73 8.43
C PRO A 499 -6.41 16.02 7.18
N ARG A 500 -6.35 16.72 6.06
CA ARG A 500 -5.77 16.19 4.81
C ARG A 500 -5.02 17.26 4.02
N ILE A 501 -3.92 16.87 3.39
CA ILE A 501 -3.24 17.68 2.38
C ILE A 501 -3.98 17.50 1.06
N CYS A 502 -4.37 18.63 0.45
CA CYS A 502 -5.08 18.63 -0.83
C CYS A 502 -4.14 18.90 -2.00
N ARG A 503 -3.11 19.74 -1.80
CA ARG A 503 -2.13 20.12 -2.81
C ARG A 503 -0.81 20.54 -2.17
N GLN A 504 0.26 20.50 -2.95
CA GLN A 504 1.55 21.07 -2.58
C GLN A 504 2.29 21.62 -3.79
N SER A 505 3.31 22.43 -3.55
CA SER A 505 4.12 23.01 -4.61
C SER A 505 4.98 21.95 -5.32
N GLU A 506 5.27 22.16 -6.61
CA GLU A 506 6.15 21.28 -7.40
C GLU A 506 7.50 21.07 -6.72
N LYS A 507 8.05 22.13 -6.12
CA LYS A 507 9.33 22.06 -5.40
C LYS A 507 9.29 21.12 -4.19
N ILE A 508 8.19 21.13 -3.42
CA ILE A 508 8.01 20.18 -2.31
C ILE A 508 7.87 18.76 -2.86
N THR A 509 7.08 18.58 -3.92
CA THR A 509 6.91 17.28 -4.56
C THR A 509 8.24 16.68 -4.99
N GLU A 510 9.12 17.45 -5.65
CA GLU A 510 10.46 17.01 -6.03
C GLU A 510 11.35 16.67 -4.82
N MET A 511 11.22 17.42 -3.72
CA MET A 511 12.00 17.20 -2.49
C MET A 511 11.55 15.96 -1.71
N GLU A 512 10.25 15.65 -1.74
CA GLU A 512 9.64 14.55 -1.00
C GLU A 512 9.47 13.28 -1.85
N GLN A 513 9.88 13.33 -3.12
CA GLN A 513 9.84 12.17 -4.00
C GLN A 513 10.79 11.09 -3.47
N ILE A 514 10.23 9.96 -3.03
CA ILE A 514 11.00 8.78 -2.61
C ILE A 514 11.11 7.84 -3.81
N ASP A 515 12.34 7.61 -4.28
CA ASP A 515 12.63 6.91 -5.54
C ASP A 515 12.24 5.42 -5.57
N GLU A 516 12.02 4.75 -4.44
CA GLU A 516 12.06 3.27 -4.40
C GLU A 516 10.87 2.52 -3.77
N ILE A 517 9.74 3.18 -3.50
CA ILE A 517 8.64 2.50 -2.80
C ILE A 517 7.54 1.96 -3.75
N TYR A 518 7.70 1.94 -5.09
CA TYR A 518 6.69 1.31 -5.97
C TYR A 518 6.66 -0.20 -5.82
#